data_AF-A0AAV8ZQ55-F1
#
_entry.id   AF-A0AAV8ZQ55-F1
#
_cell.length_a   1.000
_cell.length_b   1.000
_cell.length_c   1.000
_cell.angle_alpha   90.00
_cell.angle_beta   90.00
_cell.angle_gamma   90.00
#
_symmetry.space_group_name_H-M   'P 1'
#
loop_
_entity.id
_entity.type
_entity.pdbx_description
1 polymer ?
#
loop_
_entity_poly.entity_id
_entity_poly.type
_entity_poly.pdbx_seq_one_letter_code
_entity_poly.pdbx_strand_id
1 'polypeptide(L)'
;GRTKDHLRQHLNTRHNPNPTVYCCKECSYQSKDRGMMKRHSFIHMDDKDINFHHCDFCNYKAKSRNEVTSHFKRIHVPKPKEIIKWHVCDQCGLQFRQKWHLKRHMRSHEDPGRTTSIDPKEVKKVQLLPLLILHKEKRLPRKSSAYA
;
A
#
# COMPACT_ATOMS: atom_id res chain seq x y z
N GLY A 1 1.57 9.44 22.84
CA GLY A 1 3.01 9.72 23.02
C GLY A 1 3.79 8.42 23.00
N ARG A 2 4.98 8.39 22.39
CA ARG A 2 5.85 7.19 22.39
C ARG A 2 6.42 7.01 23.80
N THR A 3 6.15 5.88 24.44
CA THR A 3 6.62 5.59 25.81
C THR A 3 8.13 5.30 25.82
N LYS A 4 8.79 5.49 26.96
CA LYS A 4 10.23 5.24 27.16
C LYS A 4 10.65 3.82 26.73
N ASP A 5 9.78 2.84 26.94
CA ASP A 5 10.05 1.44 26.58
C ASP A 5 9.98 1.19 25.07
N HIS A 6 9.08 1.87 24.34
CA HIS A 6 9.08 1.80 22.87
C HIS A 6 10.37 2.35 22.28
N LEU A 7 10.92 3.43 22.85
CA LEU A 7 12.20 3.97 22.40
C LEU A 7 13.35 3.01 22.68
N ARG A 8 13.43 2.44 23.89
CA ARG A 8 14.45 1.43 24.23
C ARG A 8 14.42 0.24 23.28
N GLN A 9 13.22 -0.26 22.99
CA GLN A 9 13.05 -1.37 22.05
C GLN A 9 13.45 -0.99 20.63
N HIS A 10 13.08 0.21 20.17
CA HIS A 10 13.51 0.72 18.86
C HIS A 10 15.03 0.79 18.76
N LEU A 11 15.70 1.37 19.76
CA LEU A 11 17.16 1.45 19.81
C LEU A 11 17.78 0.06 19.80
N ASN A 12 17.26 -0.87 20.61
CA ASN A 12 17.73 -2.25 20.63
C ASN A 12 17.56 -2.96 19.28
N THR A 13 16.45 -2.75 18.58
CA THR A 13 16.14 -3.51 17.35
C THR A 13 16.77 -2.91 16.08
N ARG A 14 17.02 -1.60 16.06
CA ARG A 14 17.44 -0.87 14.85
C ARG A 14 18.87 -0.34 14.91
N HIS A 15 19.42 -0.11 16.10
CA HIS A 15 20.69 0.60 16.26
C HIS A 15 21.72 -0.16 17.11
N ASN A 16 21.31 -1.21 17.84
CA ASN A 16 22.24 -2.03 18.61
C ASN A 16 22.86 -3.13 17.71
N PRO A 17 24.19 -3.17 17.53
CA PRO A 17 24.85 -4.22 16.77
C PRO A 17 24.75 -5.60 17.43
N ASN A 18 24.56 -5.66 18.76
CA ASN A 18 24.28 -6.89 19.49
C ASN A 18 22.94 -6.78 20.23
N PRO A 19 21.82 -6.90 19.52
CA PRO A 19 20.50 -6.66 20.07
C PRO A 19 20.15 -7.69 21.14
N THR A 20 19.61 -7.23 22.27
CA THR A 20 19.02 -8.12 23.27
C THR A 20 17.92 -8.95 22.62
N VAL A 21 18.05 -10.26 22.75
CA VAL A 21 17.07 -11.26 22.31
C VAL A 21 16.42 -11.90 23.52
N TYR A 22 15.12 -12.10 23.43
CA TYR A 22 14.34 -12.91 24.36
C TYR A 22 14.26 -14.31 23.77
N CYS A 23 14.62 -15.33 24.55
CA CYS A 23 14.53 -16.73 24.16
C CYS A 23 13.34 -17.39 24.82
N CYS A 24 12.63 -18.23 24.07
CA CYS A 24 11.63 -19.10 24.66
C CYS A 24 12.34 -20.19 25.49
N LYS A 25 11.74 -20.57 26.61
CA LYS A 25 12.30 -21.60 27.50
C LYS A 25 11.91 -23.03 27.06
N GLU A 26 10.88 -23.14 26.24
CA GLU A 26 10.23 -24.40 25.89
C GLU A 26 10.51 -24.82 24.44
N CYS A 27 11.02 -23.90 23.61
CA CYS A 27 11.44 -24.20 22.25
C CYS A 27 12.56 -23.26 21.78
N SER A 28 13.08 -23.48 20.58
CA SER A 28 14.17 -22.69 20.00
C SER A 28 13.75 -21.30 19.50
N TYR A 29 12.49 -20.89 19.65
CA TYR A 29 12.03 -19.58 19.20
C TYR A 29 12.67 -18.43 19.98
N GLN A 30 13.04 -17.38 19.26
CA GLN A 30 13.62 -16.17 19.82
C GLN A 30 13.00 -14.93 19.20
N SER A 31 12.98 -13.82 19.95
CA SER A 31 12.48 -12.54 19.47
C SER A 31 13.27 -11.37 20.05
N LYS A 32 13.45 -10.30 19.27
CA LYS A 32 14.00 -9.03 19.75
C LYS A 32 12.95 -8.13 20.41
N ASP A 33 11.68 -8.55 20.38
CA ASP A 33 10.52 -7.84 20.90
C ASP A 33 9.92 -8.64 22.08
N ARG A 34 9.86 -8.00 23.25
CA ARG A 34 9.32 -8.61 24.47
C ARG A 34 7.82 -8.94 24.34
N GLY A 35 7.05 -8.07 23.69
CA GLY A 35 5.63 -8.30 23.43
C GLY A 35 5.41 -9.46 22.45
N MET A 36 6.29 -9.61 21.46
CA MET A 36 6.24 -10.76 20.55
C MET A 36 6.59 -12.07 21.26
N MET A 37 7.59 -12.07 22.15
CA MET A 37 7.89 -13.25 22.97
C MET A 37 6.72 -13.63 23.89
N LYS A 38 6.09 -12.64 24.54
CA LYS A 38 4.89 -12.88 25.36
C LYS A 38 3.73 -13.45 24.54
N ARG A 39 3.55 -12.99 23.30
CA ARG A 39 2.52 -13.56 22.42
C ARG A 39 2.88 -14.98 21.98
N HIS A 40 4.16 -15.23 21.71
CA HIS A 40 4.65 -16.55 21.34
C HIS A 40 4.39 -17.58 22.44
N SER A 41 4.56 -17.24 23.72
CA SER A 41 4.37 -18.21 24.82
C SER A 41 2.97 -18.83 24.85
N PHE A 42 1.96 -18.19 24.26
CA PHE A 42 0.62 -18.77 24.16
C PHE A 42 0.50 -20.01 23.26
N ILE A 43 1.55 -20.37 22.50
CA ILE A 43 1.55 -21.64 21.75
C ILE A 43 1.82 -22.84 22.65
N HIS A 44 2.45 -22.61 23.82
CA HIS A 44 2.79 -23.66 24.78
C HIS A 44 1.74 -23.80 25.90
N MET A 45 0.73 -22.92 25.90
CA MET A 45 -0.35 -22.94 26.87
C MET A 45 -1.54 -23.72 26.33
N ASP A 46 -2.21 -24.47 27.20
CA ASP A 46 -3.53 -25.01 26.92
C ASP A 46 -4.55 -23.89 26.75
N ASP A 47 -5.52 -24.08 25.85
CA ASP A 47 -6.56 -23.07 25.58
C ASP A 47 -7.37 -22.70 26.84
N LYS A 48 -7.53 -23.62 27.80
CA LYS A 48 -8.21 -23.35 29.08
C LYS A 48 -7.50 -22.30 29.94
N ASP A 49 -6.18 -22.16 29.79
CA ASP A 49 -5.33 -21.27 30.59
C ASP A 49 -5.11 -19.92 29.91
N ILE A 50 -5.61 -19.76 28.68
CA ILE A 50 -5.50 -18.52 27.90
C ILE A 50 -6.72 -17.65 28.15
N ASN A 51 -6.49 -16.45 28.67
CA ASN A 51 -7.50 -15.41 28.69
C ASN A 51 -7.66 -14.84 27.27
N PHE A 52 -8.66 -15.32 26.54
CA PHE A 52 -8.96 -14.87 25.19
C PHE A 52 -9.56 -13.47 25.17
N HIS A 53 -9.18 -12.71 24.15
CA HIS A 53 -9.86 -11.48 23.80
C HIS A 53 -10.99 -11.79 22.83
N HIS A 54 -12.17 -11.25 23.09
CA HIS A 54 -13.37 -11.46 22.28
C HIS A 54 -13.63 -10.28 21.37
N CYS A 55 -14.17 -10.55 20.18
CA CYS A 55 -14.78 -9.53 19.34
C CYS A 55 -16.15 -9.16 19.90
N ASP A 56 -16.43 -7.87 19.99
CA ASP A 56 -17.72 -7.39 20.53
C ASP A 56 -18.90 -7.59 19.55
N PHE A 57 -18.62 -7.98 18.30
CA PHE A 57 -19.60 -8.04 17.20
C PHE A 57 -19.85 -9.44 16.64
N CYS A 58 -19.08 -10.45 17.05
CA CYS A 58 -19.29 -11.85 16.67
C CYS A 58 -18.56 -12.80 17.62
N ASN A 59 -18.70 -14.11 17.41
CA ASN A 59 -18.10 -15.14 18.26
C ASN A 59 -16.57 -15.33 18.06
N TYR A 60 -15.92 -14.46 17.29
CA TYR A 60 -14.47 -14.52 17.10
C TYR A 60 -13.72 -14.17 18.39
N LYS A 61 -12.71 -14.98 18.72
CA LYS A 61 -11.80 -14.74 19.84
C LYS A 61 -10.35 -15.00 19.42
N ALA A 62 -9.41 -14.31 20.04
CA ALA A 62 -7.99 -14.46 19.77
C ALA A 62 -7.13 -14.32 21.03
N LYS A 63 -5.89 -14.85 20.94
CA LYS A 63 -4.92 -14.85 22.05
C LYS A 63 -4.34 -13.44 22.32
N SER A 64 -4.51 -12.49 21.40
CA SER A 64 -4.11 -11.10 21.59
C SER A 64 -5.14 -10.07 21.12
N ARG A 65 -5.19 -8.91 21.80
CA ARG A 65 -6.07 -7.78 21.42
C ARG A 65 -5.81 -7.26 20.00
N ASN A 66 -4.57 -7.34 19.53
CA ASN A 66 -4.20 -6.91 18.18
C ASN A 66 -4.84 -7.78 17.10
N GLU A 67 -4.99 -9.08 17.36
CA GLU A 67 -5.65 -10.02 16.45
C GLU A 67 -7.15 -9.73 16.37
N VAL A 68 -7.82 -9.50 17.52
CA VAL A 68 -9.22 -9.07 17.55
C VAL A 68 -9.42 -7.74 16.82
N THR A 69 -8.54 -6.76 17.06
CA THR A 69 -8.63 -5.45 16.40
C THR A 69 -8.47 -5.58 14.88
N SER A 70 -7.55 -6.44 14.43
CA SER A 70 -7.32 -6.70 13.01
C SER A 70 -8.49 -7.45 12.38
N HIS A 71 -9.05 -8.43 13.10
CA HIS A 71 -10.29 -9.10 12.72
C HIS A 71 -11.43 -8.08 12.55
N PHE A 72 -11.66 -7.21 13.54
CA PHE A 72 -12.72 -6.20 13.49
C PHE A 72 -12.58 -5.30 12.26
N LYS A 73 -11.38 -4.75 12.02
CA LYS A 73 -11.11 -3.91 10.85
C LYS A 73 -11.31 -4.62 9.51
N ARG A 74 -11.13 -5.94 9.46
CA ARG A 74 -11.21 -6.71 8.22
C ARG A 74 -12.63 -7.20 7.93
N ILE A 75 -13.37 -7.56 8.97
CA ILE A 75 -14.64 -8.27 8.87
C ILE A 75 -15.83 -7.36 9.15
N HIS A 76 -15.71 -6.46 10.14
CA HIS A 76 -16.82 -5.62 10.59
C HIS A 76 -16.75 -4.18 10.08
N VAL A 77 -15.60 -3.72 9.61
CA VAL A 77 -15.47 -2.42 8.93
C VAL A 77 -15.60 -2.64 7.42
N PRO A 78 -16.66 -2.14 6.77
CA PRO A 78 -16.77 -2.17 5.31
C PRO A 78 -15.58 -1.46 4.69
N LYS A 79 -14.91 -2.09 3.72
CA LYS A 79 -13.89 -1.39 2.94
C LYS A 79 -14.58 -0.26 2.18
N PRO A 80 -14.11 1.00 2.31
CA PRO A 80 -14.56 2.06 1.42
C PRO A 80 -14.36 1.58 -0.02
N LYS A 81 -15.34 1.79 -0.91
CA LYS A 81 -15.09 1.68 -2.35
C LYS A 81 -13.94 2.65 -2.64
N GLU A 82 -12.74 2.14 -2.88
CA GLU A 82 -11.58 2.97 -3.14
C GLU A 82 -11.92 3.87 -4.34
N ILE A 83 -12.05 5.18 -4.10
CA ILE A 83 -11.82 6.15 -5.17
C ILE A 83 -10.32 6.06 -5.44
N ILE A 84 -9.95 5.13 -6.32
CA ILE A 84 -8.56 4.91 -6.70
C ILE A 84 -8.10 6.17 -7.42
N LYS A 85 -7.32 7.00 -6.72
CA LYS A 85 -6.64 8.14 -7.35
C LYS A 85 -5.45 7.61 -8.14
N TRP A 86 -5.55 7.69 -9.46
CA TRP A 86 -4.45 7.37 -10.36
C TRP A 86 -3.48 8.56 -10.44
N HIS A 87 -2.19 8.27 -10.53
CA HIS A 87 -1.11 9.24 -10.71
C HIS A 87 -0.67 9.24 -12.17
N VAL A 88 -0.77 10.37 -12.85
CA VAL A 88 -0.53 10.49 -14.29
C VAL A 88 0.92 10.91 -14.57
N CYS A 89 1.54 10.32 -15.59
CA CYS A 89 2.78 10.81 -16.18
C CYS A 89 2.45 11.87 -17.24
N ASP A 90 2.95 13.08 -17.04
CA ASP A 90 2.66 14.21 -17.94
C ASP A 90 3.38 14.10 -19.30
N GLN A 91 4.41 13.23 -19.41
CA GLN A 91 5.15 13.03 -20.66
C GLN A 91 4.52 12.00 -21.60
N CYS A 92 3.85 10.97 -21.08
CA CYS A 92 3.30 9.88 -21.90
C CYS A 92 1.86 9.49 -21.59
N GLY A 93 1.23 10.12 -20.59
CA GLY A 93 -0.15 9.86 -20.20
C GLY A 93 -0.39 8.53 -19.48
N LEU A 94 0.67 7.77 -19.16
CA LEU A 94 0.56 6.56 -18.35
C LEU A 94 0.08 6.91 -16.95
N GLN A 95 -0.88 6.15 -16.46
CA GLN A 95 -1.46 6.31 -15.15
C GLN A 95 -1.05 5.15 -14.26
N PHE A 96 -0.65 5.47 -13.03
CA PHE A 96 -0.15 4.52 -12.05
C PHE A 96 -1.03 4.55 -10.82
N ARG A 97 -1.40 3.38 -10.30
CA ARG A 97 -2.18 3.30 -9.06
C ARG A 97 -1.41 3.82 -7.84
N GLN A 98 -0.08 3.74 -7.88
CA GLN A 98 0.80 4.12 -6.77
C GLN A 98 1.82 5.18 -7.19
N LYS A 99 2.03 6.20 -6.35
CA LYS A 99 2.97 7.31 -6.62
C LYS A 99 4.40 6.86 -6.89
N TRP A 100 4.87 5.80 -6.23
CA TRP A 100 6.24 5.31 -6.41
C TRP A 100 6.44 4.61 -7.77
N HIS A 101 5.40 3.99 -8.33
CA HIS A 101 5.43 3.44 -9.70
C HIS A 101 5.64 4.56 -10.73
N LEU A 102 4.89 5.67 -10.61
CA LEU A 102 5.10 6.85 -11.44
C LEU A 102 6.53 7.38 -11.30
N LYS A 103 7.02 7.58 -10.07
CA LYS A 103 8.39 8.08 -9.84
C LYS A 103 9.46 7.17 -10.47
N ARG A 104 9.26 5.86 -10.42
CA ARG A 104 10.16 4.88 -11.05
C ARG A 104 10.07 4.99 -12.58
N HIS A 105 8.87 5.10 -13.13
CA HIS A 105 8.62 5.29 -14.56
C HIS A 105 9.25 6.57 -15.10
N MET A 106 9.24 7.68 -14.36
CA MET A 106 9.89 8.93 -14.82
C MET A 106 11.36 8.75 -15.18
N ARG A 107 12.06 7.78 -14.57
CA ARG A 107 13.46 7.48 -14.88
C ARG A 107 13.65 6.83 -16.25
N SER A 108 12.61 6.21 -16.84
CA SER A 108 12.69 5.70 -18.22
C SER A 108 12.59 6.80 -19.27
N HIS A 109 12.15 8.01 -18.88
CA HIS A 109 12.21 9.18 -19.75
C HIS A 109 13.60 9.83 -19.76
N GLU A 110 14.39 9.63 -18.69
CA GLU A 110 15.78 10.10 -18.59
C GLU A 110 16.76 9.11 -19.25
N ASP A 111 16.47 7.81 -19.16
CA ASP A 111 17.28 6.73 -19.73
C ASP A 111 16.39 5.73 -20.48
N PRO A 112 16.33 5.78 -21.82
CA PRO A 112 15.51 4.90 -22.64
C PRO A 112 15.84 3.41 -22.51
N GLY A 113 17.02 3.05 -21.98
CA GLY A 113 17.41 1.66 -21.72
C GLY A 113 16.78 1.05 -20.47
N ARG A 114 16.12 1.87 -19.65
CA ARG A 114 15.58 1.45 -18.35
C ARG A 114 14.13 0.97 -18.45
N THR A 115 13.93 -0.32 -18.57
CA THR A 115 12.60 -0.94 -18.50
C THR A 115 12.08 -0.97 -17.05
N THR A 116 10.91 -0.38 -16.81
CA THR A 116 10.21 -0.52 -15.52
C THR A 116 9.21 -1.68 -15.60
N SER A 117 9.54 -2.82 -14.98
CA SER A 117 8.57 -3.90 -14.80
C SER A 117 7.50 -3.46 -13.79
N ILE A 118 6.26 -3.32 -14.26
CA ILE A 118 5.08 -2.97 -13.45
C ILE A 118 3.95 -3.92 -13.85
N ASP A 119 3.20 -4.42 -12.85
CA ASP A 119 2.01 -5.22 -13.07
C ASP A 119 0.99 -4.45 -13.95
N PRO A 120 0.44 -5.05 -15.02
CA PRO A 120 -0.59 -4.43 -15.86
C PRO A 120 -1.82 -3.92 -15.10
N LYS A 121 -2.15 -4.47 -13.93
CA LYS A 121 -3.26 -3.98 -13.08
C LYS A 121 -2.94 -2.65 -12.38
N GLU A 122 -1.66 -2.32 -12.28
CA GLU A 122 -1.16 -1.12 -11.59
C GLU A 122 -0.82 0.01 -12.57
N VAL A 123 -0.97 -0.22 -13.89
CA VAL A 123 -0.72 0.77 -14.96
C VAL A 123 -1.85 0.75 -15.98
N LYS A 124 -2.34 1.92 -16.38
CA LYS A 124 -3.20 2.04 -17.56
C LYS A 124 -2.82 3.25 -18.39
N LYS A 125 -3.02 3.17 -19.70
CA LYS A 125 -2.84 4.30 -20.63
C LYS A 125 -4.21 4.89 -20.93
N VAL A 126 -4.36 6.21 -20.77
CA VAL A 126 -5.56 6.90 -21.26
C VAL A 126 -5.26 7.43 -22.66
N GLN A 127 -6.16 7.18 -23.61
CA GLN A 127 -6.16 7.91 -24.88
C GLN A 127 -6.48 9.37 -24.58
N LEU A 128 -5.46 10.23 -24.63
CA LEU A 128 -5.69 11.66 -24.74
C LEU A 128 -6.33 11.87 -26.11
N LEU A 129 -7.64 12.14 -26.15
CA LEU A 129 -8.26 12.69 -27.34
C LEU A 129 -7.47 13.96 -27.70
N PRO A 130 -6.96 14.11 -28.93
CA PRO A 130 -6.36 15.36 -29.34
C PRO A 130 -7.37 16.47 -29.05
N LEU A 131 -6.97 17.46 -28.25
CA LEU A 131 -7.71 18.72 -28.18
C LEU A 131 -7.62 19.30 -29.59
N LEU A 132 -8.59 18.97 -30.43
CA LEU A 132 -8.80 19.64 -31.71
C LEU A 132 -9.00 21.11 -31.36
N ILE A 133 -7.93 21.89 -31.55
CA ILE A 133 -7.98 23.34 -31.48
C ILE A 133 -8.95 23.75 -32.60
N LEU A 134 -10.21 24.03 -32.22
CA LEU A 134 -11.20 24.64 -33.09
C LEU A 134 -10.81 26.11 -33.34
N HIS A 135 -9.72 26.35 -34.08
CA HIS A 135 -9.60 27.60 -34.82
C HIS A 135 -10.54 27.50 -36.02
N LYS A 136 -11.76 28.01 -35.82
CA LYS A 136 -12.71 28.32 -36.90
C LYS A 136 -12.11 29.41 -37.80
N GLU A 137 -11.27 29.07 -38.76
CA GLU A 137 -11.13 29.88 -39.96
C GLU A 137 -12.26 29.52 -40.93
N LYS A 138 -13.36 30.26 -40.83
CA LYS A 138 -14.37 30.31 -41.88
C LYS A 138 -13.78 31.00 -43.11
N ARG A 139 -13.05 30.27 -43.96
CA ARG A 139 -12.89 30.69 -45.36
C ARG A 139 -14.10 30.20 -46.13
N LEU A 140 -14.97 31.14 -46.47
CA LEU A 140 -16.08 30.93 -47.39
C LEU A 140 -15.53 30.41 -48.73
N PRO A 141 -16.15 29.39 -49.35
CA PRO A 141 -15.82 29.01 -50.71
C PRO A 141 -16.33 30.10 -51.68
N ARG A 142 -15.44 30.67 -52.49
CA ARG A 142 -15.84 31.40 -53.70
C ARG A 142 -16.55 30.41 -54.63
N LYS A 143 -17.86 30.57 -54.80
CA LYS A 143 -18.60 29.88 -55.86
C LYS A 143 -18.24 30.48 -57.22
N SER A 144 -18.09 29.53 -58.14
CA SER A 144 -17.74 29.56 -59.56
C SER A 144 -18.76 30.24 -60.48
N SER A 145 -18.34 30.70 -61.66
CA SER A 145 -18.58 30.00 -62.94
C SER A 145 -18.44 30.95 -64.14
N ALA A 146 -17.96 30.36 -65.24
CA ALA A 146 -17.84 30.96 -66.56
C ALA A 146 -19.15 30.90 -67.37
N TYR A 147 -19.16 31.72 -68.44
CA TYR A 147 -19.99 31.77 -69.66
C TYR A 147 -21.47 32.19 -69.59
N ALA A 148 -21.74 33.40 -70.09
CA ALA A 148 -22.47 33.66 -71.34
C ALA A 148 -21.85 34.88 -72.02
#